data_AF-A0A917EDN5-F1
#
_entry.id   AF-A0A917EDN5-F1
#
_cell.length_a   1.000
_cell.length_b   1.000
_cell.length_c   1.000
_cell.angle_alpha   90.00
_cell.angle_beta   90.00
_cell.angle_gamma   90.00
#
_symmetry.space_group_name_H-M   'P 1'
#
loop_
_entity.id
_entity.type
_entity.pdbx_description
1 polymer ?
#
loop_
_entity_poly.entity_id
_entity_poly.type
_entity_poly.pdbx_seq_one_letter_code
_entity_poly.pdbx_strand_id
1 'polypeptide(L)'
;MENNLVGKYLEISGKIAGRIELESEKELLVRRAIFFDDYGGLCEQAVYIDKKVLDNYWVKVIELSIIPETINSVDSTDLVRKCLNM
;
A
#
# COMPACT_ATOMS: atom_id res chain seq x y z
N MET A 1 -0.50 -19.40 -15.44
CA MET A 1 -1.26 -18.35 -14.75
C MET A 1 -0.22 -17.37 -14.26
N GLU A 2 -0.16 -16.17 -14.83
CA GLU A 2 0.71 -15.12 -14.29
C GLU A 2 0.28 -14.84 -12.85
N ASN A 3 1.23 -14.92 -11.91
CA ASN A 3 1.01 -14.48 -10.54
C ASN A 3 0.82 -12.97 -10.57
N ASN A 4 -0.41 -12.52 -10.80
CA ASN A 4 -0.70 -11.10 -10.85
C ASN A 4 -0.58 -10.51 -9.45
N LEU A 5 0.49 -9.73 -9.21
CA LEU A 5 0.70 -9.04 -7.94
C LEU A 5 -0.14 -7.76 -7.83
N VAL A 6 -0.66 -7.25 -8.95
CA VAL A 6 -1.44 -6.01 -8.98
C VAL A 6 -2.71 -6.16 -8.14
N GLY A 7 -2.96 -5.16 -7.30
CA GLY A 7 -4.08 -5.13 -6.34
C GLY A 7 -3.74 -5.74 -4.98
N LYS A 8 -2.64 -6.51 -4.86
CA LYS A 8 -2.15 -7.03 -3.58
C LYS A 8 -1.31 -6.00 -2.83
N TYR A 9 -1.02 -6.26 -1.57
CA TYR A 9 -0.24 -5.38 -0.72
C TYR A 9 1.16 -5.92 -0.49
N LEU A 10 2.12 -5.00 -0.51
CA LEU A 10 3.49 -5.26 -0.14
C LEU A 10 3.66 -5.02 1.37
N GLU A 11 4.06 -6.06 2.10
CA GLU A 11 4.50 -5.98 3.49
C GLU A 11 6.02 -6.06 3.53
N ILE A 12 6.65 -5.09 4.21
CA ILE A 12 8.10 -5.03 4.41
C ILE A 12 8.36 -5.01 5.92
N SER A 13 9.08 -6.01 6.42
CA SER A 13 9.45 -6.14 7.83
C SER A 13 8.27 -6.04 8.81
N GLY A 14 7.15 -6.69 8.47
CA GLY A 14 5.93 -6.71 9.29
C GLY A 14 5.06 -5.45 9.20
N LYS A 15 5.39 -4.51 8.30
CA LYS A 15 4.60 -3.30 8.06
C LYS A 15 4.08 -3.27 6.63
N ILE A 16 2.79 -2.98 6.46
CA ILE A 16 2.19 -2.81 5.13
C ILE A 16 2.72 -1.50 4.53
N ALA A 17 3.48 -1.62 3.45
CA ALA A 17 4.06 -0.47 2.75
C ALA A 17 3.06 0.18 1.79
N GLY A 18 2.27 -0.64 1.09
CA GLY A 18 1.33 -0.14 0.09
C GLY A 18 0.74 -1.20 -0.80
N ARG A 19 -0.18 -0.79 -1.68
CA ARG A 19 -0.78 -1.63 -2.71
C ARG A 19 0.07 -1.58 -3.98
N ILE A 20 0.30 -2.74 -4.59
CA ILE A 20 1.00 -2.86 -5.87
C ILE A 20 0.02 -2.46 -6.96
N GLU A 21 0.30 -1.36 -7.65
CA GLU A 21 -0.52 -0.85 -8.75
C GLU A 21 -0.02 -1.35 -10.11
N LEU A 22 1.29 -1.57 -10.24
CA LEU A 22 1.92 -2.12 -11.44
C LEU A 22 3.08 -3.02 -11.05
N GLU A 23 3.32 -4.03 -11.86
CA GLU A 23 4.48 -4.90 -11.79
C GLU A 23 5.18 -4.92 -13.14
N SER A 24 6.50 -4.71 -13.13
CA SER A 24 7.38 -4.97 -14.26
C SER A 24 8.38 -6.08 -13.91
N GLU A 25 9.24 -6.45 -14.86
CA GLU A 25 10.30 -7.44 -14.62
C GLU A 25 11.23 -7.01 -13.46
N LYS A 26 11.53 -5.71 -13.35
CA LYS A 26 12.54 -5.19 -12.42
C LYS A 26 11.98 -4.40 -11.26
N GLU A 27 10.77 -3.89 -11.39
CA GLU A 27 10.23 -2.90 -10.45
C GLU A 27 8.78 -3.19 -10.08
N LEU A 28 8.38 -2.67 -8.93
CA LEU A 28 6.99 -2.56 -8.51
C LEU A 28 6.62 -1.09 -8.37
N LEU A 29 5.46 -0.68 -8.89
CA LEU A 29 4.86 0.59 -8.52
C LEU A 29 3.96 0.36 -7.32
N VAL A 30 4.33 0.91 -6.16
CA VAL A 30 3.62 0.73 -4.91
C VAL A 30 2.97 2.04 -4.49
N ARG A 31 1.64 2.07 -4.46
CA ARG A 31 0.87 3.17 -3.90
C ARG A 31 0.85 3.04 -2.40
N ARG A 32 1.36 4.05 -1.71
CA ARG A 32 1.55 4.02 -0.25
C ARG A 32 0.21 3.79 0.46
N ALA A 33 0.20 2.87 1.41
CA ALA A 33 -0.95 2.65 2.28
C ALA A 33 -0.69 3.21 3.68
N ILE A 34 -1.75 3.68 4.33
CA ILE A 34 -1.76 4.08 5.73
C ILE A 34 -2.91 3.33 6.40
N PHE A 35 -2.62 2.69 7.54
CA PHE A 35 -3.59 1.96 8.32
C PHE A 35 -3.68 2.58 9.73
N PHE A 36 -4.90 2.83 10.20
CA PHE A 36 -5.24 3.30 11.53
C PHE A 36 -6.36 2.42 12.09
N ASP A 37 -6.06 1.62 13.11
CA ASP A 37 -6.98 0.65 13.71
C ASP A 37 -7.70 -0.19 12.63
N ASP A 38 -8.99 0.08 12.42
CA ASP A 38 -9.85 -0.64 11.46
C ASP A 38 -9.91 0.02 10.06
N TYR A 39 -9.25 1.16 9.87
CA TYR A 39 -9.30 1.94 8.65
C TYR A 39 -8.00 1.83 7.86
N GLY A 40 -8.11 1.60 6.55
CA GLY A 40 -6.99 1.60 5.62
C GLY A 40 -7.27 2.54 4.46
N GLY A 41 -6.29 3.36 4.10
CA GLY A 41 -6.38 4.24 2.94
C GLY A 41 -5.11 4.25 2.10
N LEU A 42 -5.28 4.55 0.82
CA LEU A 42 -4.18 4.70 -0.13
C LEU A 42 -3.92 6.19 -0.39
N CYS A 43 -2.67 6.58 -0.27
CA CYS A 43 -2.24 7.92 -0.64
C CYS A 43 -2.25 8.09 -2.15
N GLU A 44 -2.42 9.32 -2.64
CA GLU A 44 -2.31 9.61 -4.08
C GLU A 44 -0.93 9.21 -4.66
N GLN A 45 0.11 9.34 -3.84
CA GLN A 45 1.51 9.11 -4.18
C GLN A 45 1.82 7.60 -4.30
N ALA A 46 2.54 7.26 -5.37
CA ALA A 46 3.10 5.94 -5.60
C ALA A 46 4.61 6.02 -5.84
N VAL A 47 5.34 4.98 -5.45
CA VAL A 47 6.80 4.90 -5.50
C VAL A 47 7.21 3.68 -6.30
N TYR A 48 8.16 3.86 -7.22
CA TYR A 48 8.82 2.74 -7.89
C TYR A 48 9.85 2.12 -6.95
N ILE A 49 9.77 0.80 -6.78
CA ILE A 49 10.67 0.02 -5.96
C ILE A 49 11.36 -1.01 -6.84
N ASP A 50 12.69 -0.96 -6.90
CA ASP A 50 13.50 -2.00 -7.53
C ASP A 50 13.38 -3.30 -6.73
N LYS A 51 13.02 -4.39 -7.39
CA LYS A 51 12.85 -5.72 -6.78
C LYS A 51 14.15 -6.19 -6.10
N LYS A 52 15.32 -5.80 -6.59
CA LYS A 52 16.62 -6.12 -5.96
C LYS A 52 16.79 -5.50 -4.57
N VAL A 53 16.15 -4.35 -4.34
CA VAL A 53 16.18 -3.73 -3.00
C VAL A 53 15.41 -4.59 -2.01
N LEU A 54 14.29 -5.18 -2.45
CA LEU A 54 13.43 -6.04 -1.62
C LEU A 54 14.13 -7.32 -1.15
N ASP A 55 15.12 -7.83 -1.90
CA ASP A 55 15.92 -9.00 -1.50
C ASP A 55 16.70 -8.78 -0.19
N ASN A 56 16.90 -7.51 0.23
CA ASN A 56 17.57 -7.17 1.48
C ASN A 56 16.62 -7.07 2.68
N TYR A 57 15.32 -7.26 2.47
CA TYR A 57 14.30 -7.15 3.51
C TYR A 57 13.46 -8.42 3.61
N TRP A 58 12.84 -8.62 4.78
CA TRP A 58 11.78 -9.61 4.90
C TRP A 58 10.52 -9.07 4.23
N VAL A 59 10.19 -9.60 3.05
CA VAL A 59 9.09 -9.10 2.21
C VAL A 59 8.03 -10.19 2.01
N LYS A 60 6.77 -9.78 2.09
CA LYS A 60 5.61 -10.62 1.76
C LYS A 60 4.65 -9.86 0.87
N VAL A 61 3.99 -10.58 -0.03
CA VAL A 61 2.82 -10.07 -0.73
C VAL A 61 1.58 -10.67 -0.07
N ILE A 62 0.67 -9.82 0.39
CA ILE A 62 -0.52 -10.22 1.11
C ILE A 62 -1.78 -9.70 0.42
N GLU A 63 -2.88 -10.43 0.59
CA GLU A 63 -4.21 -9.98 0.18
C GLU A 63 -4.96 -9.46 1.42
N LEU A 64 -5.50 -8.26 1.32
CA LEU A 64 -6.36 -7.68 2.36
C LEU A 64 -7.80 -7.71 1.87
N SER A 65 -8.72 -8.11 2.73
CA SER A 65 -10.16 -8.07 2.47
C SER A 65 -10.75 -6.66 2.54
N ILE A 66 -9.96 -5.69 2.97
CA ILE A 66 -10.37 -4.29 3.14
C ILE A 66 -10.26 -3.59 1.78
N ILE A 67 -11.35 -2.95 1.35
CA ILE A 67 -11.35 -2.06 0.19
C ILE A 67 -10.83 -0.69 0.69
N PRO A 68 -9.62 -0.26 0.31
CA PRO A 68 -9.09 1.00 0.79
C PRO A 68 -9.76 2.17 0.04
N GLU A 69 -9.95 3.28 0.74
CA GLU A 69 -10.35 4.55 0.11
C GLU A 69 -9.10 5.36 -0.30
N THR A 70 -9.21 6.13 -1.40
CA THR A 70 -8.13 7.04 -1.80
C THR A 70 -8.21 8.30 -0.96
N ILE A 71 -7.12 8.66 -0.29
CA ILE A 71 -7.03 9.84 0.56
C ILE A 71 -6.25 10.92 -0.19
N ASN A 72 -6.91 12.03 -0.57
CA ASN A 72 -6.23 13.25 -1.00
C ASN A 72 -5.97 14.19 0.20
N SER A 73 -5.20 15.26 0.03
CA SER A 73 -4.88 16.18 1.15
C SER A 73 -6.09 16.90 1.75
N VAL A 74 -7.17 17.09 1.00
CA VAL A 74 -8.42 17.71 1.49
C VAL A 74 -9.24 16.69 2.28
N ASP A 75 -9.46 15.52 1.70
CA ASP A 75 -10.09 14.36 2.32
C ASP A 75 -9.31 13.91 3.55
N SER A 76 -7.98 14.12 3.59
CA SER A 76 -7.16 13.79 4.74
C SER A 76 -7.63 14.49 6.01
N THR A 77 -8.21 15.70 5.93
CA THR A 77 -8.69 16.36 7.15
C THR A 77 -9.93 15.65 7.69
N ASP A 78 -10.87 15.26 6.83
CA ASP A 78 -12.10 14.58 7.23
C ASP A 78 -11.87 13.10 7.55
N LEU A 79 -10.92 12.46 6.88
CA LEU A 79 -10.49 11.10 7.17
C LEU A 79 -9.63 11.05 8.44
N VAL A 80 -8.73 12.00 8.67
CA VAL A 80 -8.01 12.14 9.95
C VAL A 80 -8.99 12.43 11.08
N ARG A 81 -10.01 13.28 10.86
CA ARG A 81 -11.09 13.50 11.85
C ARG A 81 -11.87 12.22 12.13
N LYS A 82 -12.32 11.51 11.10
CA LYS A 82 -13.03 10.22 11.23
C LYS A 82 -12.16 9.13 11.87
N CYS A 83 -10.87 9.06 11.54
CA CYS A 83 -9.93 8.04 12.05
C CYS A 83 -9.43 8.36 13.47
N LEU A 84 -9.34 9.63 13.86
CA LEU A 84 -8.93 10.04 15.22
C LEU A 84 -10.12 10.32 16.16
N ASN A 85 -11.36 10.07 15.72
CA ASN A 85 -12.60 10.38 16.47
C ASN A 85 -12.67 11.85 16.93
N MET A 86 -12.22 12.77 16.07
CA MET A 86 -12.23 14.22 16.30
C MET A 86 -13.41 14.93 15.63
#